data_AF-S8EDU3-F1
#
_entry.id   AF-S8EDU3-F1
#
_cell.length_a   1.000
_cell.length_b   1.000
_cell.length_c   1.000
_cell.angle_alpha   90.00
_cell.angle_beta   90.00
_cell.angle_gamma   90.00
#
_symmetry.space_group_name_H-M   'P 1'
#
loop_
_entity.id
_entity.type
_entity.pdbx_description
1 polymer ?
#
loop_
_entity_poly.entity_id
_entity_poly.type
_entity_poly.pdbx_seq_one_letter_code
_entity_poly.pdbx_strand_id
1 'polypeptide(L)'
;MGIQNAAIEAGLGGGVGNMFAVHDLAAHPKRQGRGYGKALLNAANAKADALGLTTWLASSNINNTAFYESCGFKTVREFSVGDDDPTWAKPPVILKIVRPPLQRHFCAVRT
;
A
#
# COMPACT_ATOMS: atom_id res chain seq x y z
N MET A 1 0.52 12.54 17.67
CA MET A 1 0.09 11.74 16.50
C MET A 1 1.27 10.88 16.06
N GLY A 2 1.10 9.56 15.91
CA GLY A 2 2.23 8.68 15.57
C GLY A 2 2.79 8.96 14.17
N ILE A 3 4.10 8.80 13.96
CA ILE A 3 4.79 9.09 12.70
C ILE A 3 4.15 8.37 11.50
N GLN A 4 3.66 7.14 11.71
CA GLN A 4 2.97 6.37 10.68
C GLN A 4 1.64 7.02 10.26
N ASN A 5 0.82 7.48 11.21
CA ASN A 5 -0.45 8.14 10.90
C ASN A 5 -0.21 9.45 10.12
N ALA A 6 0.79 10.23 10.54
CA ALA A 6 1.18 11.44 9.82
C ALA A 6 1.64 11.14 8.39
N ALA A 7 2.42 10.08 8.18
CA ALA A 7 2.84 9.66 6.85
C ALA A 7 1.68 9.15 5.98
N ILE A 8 0.73 8.41 6.56
CA ILE A 8 -0.49 7.95 5.89
C ILE A 8 -1.31 9.14 5.39
N GLU A 9 -1.59 10.11 6.26
CA GLU A 9 -2.35 11.31 5.90
C GLU A 9 -1.62 12.16 4.87
N ALA A 10 -0.30 12.34 5.00
CA ALA A 10 0.50 13.07 4.02
C ALA A 10 0.52 12.39 2.64
N GLY A 11 0.50 11.05 2.59
CA GLY A 11 0.55 10.27 1.34
C GLY A 11 -0.80 10.08 0.66
N LEU A 12 -1.88 9.96 1.43
CA LEU A 12 -3.21 9.60 0.93
C LEU A 12 -4.22 10.75 0.98
N GLY A 13 -3.95 11.78 1.79
CA GLY A 13 -4.86 12.89 2.07
C GLY A 13 -5.99 12.52 3.03
N GLY A 14 -6.91 13.45 3.25
CA GLY A 14 -8.03 13.29 4.19
C GLY A 14 -9.06 12.21 3.84
N GLY A 15 -8.93 11.56 2.68
CA GLY A 15 -9.84 10.49 2.23
C GLY A 15 -9.51 9.10 2.76
N VAL A 16 -8.43 8.92 3.54
CA VAL A 16 -7.95 7.59 3.96
C VAL A 16 -8.99 6.78 4.76
N GLY A 17 -9.87 7.43 5.52
CA GLY A 17 -10.97 6.77 6.23
C GLY A 17 -11.97 6.08 5.30
N ASN A 18 -12.03 6.47 4.02
CA ASN A 18 -12.82 5.87 2.96
C ASN A 18 -11.91 5.14 1.95
N MET A 19 -10.93 4.39 2.43
CA MET A 19 -10.09 3.53 1.60
C MET A 19 -10.02 2.11 2.16
N PHE A 20 -9.77 1.14 1.29
CA PHE A 20 -9.64 -0.26 1.67
C PHE A 20 -8.18 -0.57 2.03
N ALA A 21 -7.87 -0.75 3.32
CA ALA A 21 -6.52 -1.09 3.76
C ALA A 21 -6.24 -2.60 3.60
N VAL A 22 -5.13 -2.96 2.96
CA VAL A 22 -4.58 -4.31 3.00
C VAL A 22 -3.52 -4.36 4.10
N HIS A 23 -3.88 -4.93 5.25
CA HIS A 23 -2.99 -5.00 6.41
C HIS A 23 -1.90 -6.06 6.26
N ASP A 24 -2.31 -7.30 5.94
CA ASP A 24 -1.41 -8.43 5.81
C ASP A 24 -1.60 -9.15 4.48
N LEU A 25 -0.48 -9.49 3.84
CA LEU A 25 -0.45 -10.30 2.63
C LEU A 25 0.70 -11.30 2.74
N ALA A 26 0.36 -12.57 2.87
CA ALA A 26 1.33 -13.64 3.08
C ALA A 26 1.08 -14.81 2.13
N ALA A 27 2.18 -15.43 1.70
CA ALA A 27 2.17 -16.72 1.04
C ALA A 27 3.25 -17.60 1.68
N HIS A 28 2.92 -18.88 1.88
CA HIS A 28 3.87 -19.86 2.39
C HIS A 28 5.17 -19.84 1.55
N PRO A 29 6.38 -19.84 2.15
CA PRO A 29 7.65 -19.69 1.41
C PRO A 29 7.81 -20.64 0.22
N LYS A 30 7.53 -21.94 0.42
CA LYS A 30 7.55 -22.98 -0.65
C LYS A 30 6.51 -22.79 -1.77
N ARG A 31 5.65 -21.78 -1.66
CA ARG A 31 4.54 -21.49 -2.58
C ARG A 31 4.66 -20.09 -3.22
N GLN A 32 5.73 -19.35 -2.92
CA GLN A 32 6.02 -18.05 -3.55
C GLN A 32 6.42 -18.23 -5.03
N GLY A 33 6.40 -17.13 -5.79
CA GLY A 33 6.71 -17.15 -7.23
C GLY A 33 5.62 -17.75 -8.13
N ARG A 34 4.45 -18.09 -7.57
CA ARG A 34 3.34 -18.74 -8.28
C ARG A 34 2.14 -17.81 -8.56
N GLY A 35 2.28 -16.52 -8.27
CA GLY A 35 1.22 -15.52 -8.51
C GLY A 35 0.16 -15.39 -7.40
N TYR A 36 0.22 -16.16 -6.31
CA TYR A 36 -0.80 -16.08 -5.25
C TYR A 36 -0.94 -14.71 -4.60
N GLY A 37 0.18 -14.02 -4.33
CA GLY A 37 0.14 -12.67 -3.77
C GLY A 37 -0.59 -11.69 -4.69
N LYS A 38 -0.32 -11.77 -6.02
CA LYS A 38 -1.01 -10.95 -7.02
C LYS A 38 -2.49 -11.30 -7.11
N ALA A 39 -2.84 -12.59 -7.05
CA ALA A 39 -4.24 -13.02 -7.06
C ALA A 39 -5.02 -12.49 -5.84
N LEU A 40 -4.44 -12.56 -4.64
CA LEU A 40 -5.04 -12.00 -3.42
C LEU A 40 -5.17 -10.47 -3.50
N LEU A 41 -4.15 -9.77 -3.98
CA LEU A 41 -4.19 -8.32 -4.11
C LEU A 41 -5.22 -7.86 -5.15
N ASN A 42 -5.35 -8.58 -6.26
CA ASN A 42 -6.40 -8.34 -7.26
C ASN A 42 -7.81 -8.56 -6.68
N ALA A 43 -7.99 -9.58 -5.83
CA ALA A 43 -9.28 -9.81 -5.16
C ALA A 43 -9.62 -8.67 -4.19
N ALA A 44 -8.63 -8.15 -3.44
CA ALA A 44 -8.81 -6.98 -2.60
C ALA A 44 -9.18 -5.73 -3.42
N ASN A 45 -8.50 -5.51 -4.55
CA ASN A 45 -8.82 -4.41 -5.47
C ASN A 45 -10.25 -4.53 -6.01
N ALA A 46 -10.65 -5.70 -6.51
CA ALA A 46 -12.00 -5.91 -7.02
C ALA A 46 -13.07 -5.67 -5.94
N LYS A 47 -12.80 -6.05 -4.69
CA LYS A 47 -13.69 -5.75 -3.56
C LYS A 47 -13.77 -4.26 -3.25
N ALA A 48 -12.64 -3.55 -3.29
CA ALA A 48 -12.62 -2.11 -3.10
C ALA A 48 -13.36 -1.38 -4.23
N ASP A 49 -13.12 -1.77 -5.49
CA ASP A 49 -13.80 -1.22 -6.67
C ASP A 49 -15.32 -1.40 -6.58
N ALA A 50 -15.80 -2.57 -6.15
CA ALA A 50 -17.23 -2.83 -5.94
C ALA A 50 -17.87 -1.95 -4.84
N LEU A 51 -17.06 -1.42 -3.92
CA LEU A 51 -17.49 -0.50 -2.86
C LEU A 51 -17.26 0.97 -3.26
N GLY A 52 -16.75 1.26 -4.46
CA GLY A 52 -16.35 2.61 -4.86
C GLY A 52 -15.14 3.14 -4.07
N LEU A 53 -14.35 2.26 -3.48
CA LEU A 53 -13.16 2.59 -2.68
C LEU A 53 -11.88 2.28 -3.47
N THR A 54 -10.78 2.88 -3.04
CA THR A 54 -9.43 2.56 -3.54
C THR A 54 -8.64 1.80 -2.47
N THR A 55 -7.80 0.84 -2.86
CA THR A 55 -6.92 0.12 -1.93
C THR A 55 -5.66 0.91 -1.58
N TRP A 56 -5.09 0.62 -0.41
CA TRP A 56 -3.75 1.06 -0.03
C TRP A 56 -3.14 0.10 1.00
N LEU A 57 -1.82 0.20 1.19
CA LEU A 57 -1.10 -0.49 2.27
C LEU A 57 0.17 0.25 2.67
N ALA A 58 0.67 -0.07 3.87
CA ALA A 58 2.00 0.30 4.33
C ALA A 58 2.92 -0.92 4.22
N SER A 59 3.99 -0.83 3.42
CA SER A 59 4.99 -1.90 3.28
C SER A 59 6.22 -1.57 4.11
N SER A 60 6.52 -2.40 5.10
CA SER A 60 7.71 -2.31 5.97
C SER A 60 8.92 -3.09 5.47
N ASN A 61 8.80 -3.74 4.31
CA ASN A 61 9.90 -4.45 3.67
C ASN A 61 10.12 -3.88 2.26
N ILE A 62 11.25 -3.20 2.08
CA ILE A 62 11.59 -2.57 0.80
C ILE A 62 11.72 -3.57 -0.35
N ASN A 63 12.05 -4.83 -0.06
CA ASN A 63 12.13 -5.89 -1.08
C ASN A 63 10.77 -6.21 -1.73
N ASN A 64 9.66 -5.82 -1.10
CA ASN A 64 8.32 -5.98 -1.68
C ASN A 64 7.98 -4.87 -2.70
N THR A 65 8.82 -3.83 -2.85
CA THR A 65 8.54 -2.68 -3.72
C THR A 65 8.22 -3.13 -5.15
N ALA A 66 9.11 -3.93 -5.77
CA ALA A 66 8.93 -4.42 -7.12
C ALA A 66 7.66 -5.30 -7.28
N PHE A 67 7.32 -6.06 -6.24
CA PHE A 67 6.09 -6.85 -6.23
C PHE A 67 4.84 -5.96 -6.30
N TYR A 68 4.74 -4.94 -5.43
CA TYR A 68 3.60 -4.02 -5.45
C TYR A 68 3.53 -3.20 -6.74
N GLU A 69 4.67 -2.75 -7.26
CA GLU A 69 4.75 -2.06 -8.56
C GLU A 69 4.27 -2.95 -9.72
N SER A 70 4.62 -4.25 -9.71
CA SER A 70 4.11 -5.23 -10.70
C SER A 70 2.60 -5.50 -10.61
N CYS A 71 1.98 -5.09 -9.50
CA CYS A 71 0.53 -5.11 -9.29
C CYS A 71 -0.11 -3.75 -9.60
N GLY A 72 0.66 -2.78 -10.12
CA GLY A 72 0.18 -1.47 -10.51
C GLY A 72 0.16 -0.44 -9.37
N PHE A 73 0.68 -0.75 -8.18
CA PHE A 73 0.77 0.21 -7.08
C PHE A 73 1.94 1.16 -7.29
N LYS A 74 1.87 2.34 -6.68
CA LYS A 74 2.93 3.34 -6.62
C LYS A 74 3.14 3.81 -5.19
N THR A 75 4.39 4.07 -4.84
CA THR A 75 4.75 4.72 -3.58
C THR A 75 4.27 6.17 -3.62
N VAL A 76 3.48 6.55 -2.62
CA VAL A 76 2.99 7.94 -2.45
C VAL A 76 3.62 8.63 -1.25
N ARG A 77 4.16 7.85 -0.31
CA ARG A 77 4.95 8.36 0.81
C ARG A 77 5.97 7.33 1.26
N GLU A 78 7.12 7.82 1.69
CA GLU A 78 8.14 7.06 2.40
C GLU A 78 8.43 7.74 3.74
N PHE A 79 8.71 6.94 4.76
CA PHE A 79 9.15 7.38 6.08
C PHE A 79 9.93 6.26 6.76
N SER A 80 10.76 6.63 7.74
CA SER A 80 11.53 5.71 8.54
C SER A 80 11.00 5.64 9.97
N VAL A 81 11.22 4.50 10.63
CA VAL A 81 10.90 4.28 12.05
C VAL A 81 12.13 3.72 12.74
N GLY A 82 12.40 4.23 13.94
CA GLY A 82 13.55 3.83 14.77
C GLY A 82 14.71 4.83 14.77
N ASP A 83 14.69 5.88 13.93
CA ASP A 83 15.73 6.92 13.92
C ASP A 83 15.79 7.72 15.22
N ASP A 84 14.62 8.07 15.76
CA ASP A 84 14.49 8.92 16.95
C ASP A 84 14.34 8.12 18.25
N ASP A 85 14.51 6.79 18.19
CA ASP A 85 14.39 5.91 19.37
C ASP A 85 15.78 5.48 19.84
N PRO A 86 16.31 6.04 20.95
CA PRO A 86 17.63 5.69 21.46
C PRO A 86 17.72 4.24 21.96
N THR A 87 16.59 3.55 22.13
CA THR A 87 16.55 2.13 22.50
C THR A 87 16.56 1.20 21.29
N TRP A 88 16.41 1.75 20.07
CA TRP A 88 16.42 0.99 18.82
C TRP A 88 17.85 0.71 18.34
N ALA A 89 18.31 -0.53 18.53
CA ALA A 89 19.69 -0.94 18.20
C ALA A 89 19.88 -1.45 16.76
N LYS A 90 18.89 -1.30 15.88
CA LYS A 90 18.93 -1.79 14.49
C LYS A 90 18.93 -0.61 13.51
N PRO A 91 19.28 -0.82 12.23
CA PRO A 91 19.00 0.18 11.22
C PRO A 91 17.51 0.57 11.21
N PRO A 92 17.19 1.83 10.87
CA PRO A 92 15.82 2.29 10.73
C PRO A 92 15.03 1.43 9.75
N VAL A 93 13.76 1.18 10.06
CA VAL A 93 12.86 0.46 9.16
C VAL A 93 12.26 1.47 8.20
N ILE A 94 12.48 1.30 6.91
CA ILE A 94 11.86 2.11 5.87
C ILE A 94 10.48 1.55 5.55
N LEU A 95 9.45 2.38 5.73
CA LEU A 95 8.08 2.09 5.35
C LEU A 95 7.65 2.90 4.13
N LYS A 96 6.95 2.24 3.22
CA LYS A 96 6.35 2.87 2.04
C LYS A 96 4.83 2.76 2.09
N ILE A 97 4.16 3.90 2.01
CA ILE A 97 2.72 3.94 1.75
C ILE A 97 2.53 3.81 0.23
N VAL A 98 1.80 2.78 -0.18
CA VAL A 98 1.56 2.50 -1.59
C VAL A 98 0.06 2.40 -1.87
N ARG A 99 -0.35 2.87 -3.06
CA ARG A 99 -1.71 2.73 -3.58
C ARG A 99 -1.69 2.60 -5.11
N PRO A 100 -2.75 2.10 -5.75
CA PRO A 100 -2.92 2.25 -7.19
C PRO A 100 -2.91 3.74 -7.60
N PRO A 101 -2.52 4.06 -8.85
CA PRO A 101 -2.69 5.39 -9.41
C PRO A 101 -4.13 5.88 -9.26
N LEU A 102 -4.30 7.19 -9.07
CA LEU A 102 -5.62 7.80 -9.14
C LEU A 102 -6.21 7.51 -10.53
N GLN A 103 -7.28 6.73 -10.57
CA GLN A 103 -8.04 6.55 -11.82
C GLN A 103 -8.69 7.90 -12.14
N ARG A 104 -8.16 8.58 -13.16
CA ARG A 104 -8.88 9.68 -13.79
C ARG A 104 -10.08 9.04 -14.48
N HIS A 105 -11.26 9.14 -13.88
CA HIS A 105 -12.49 8.87 -14.60
C HIS A 105 -12.56 9.89 -15.73
N PHE A 106 -12.14 9.49 -16.94
CA PHE A 106 -12.64 10.12 -18.14
C PHE A 106 -14.13 9.78 -18.17
N CYS A 107 -14.95 10.77 -17.82
CA CYS A 107 -16.35 10.78 -18.21
C CYS A 107 -16.37 10.76 -19.74
N ALA A 108 -16.35 9.58 -20.34
CA ALA A 108 -16.72 9.42 -21.73
C ALA A 108 -18.22 9.68 -21.79
N VAL A 109 -18.59 10.95 -21.92
CA VAL A 109 -19.92 11.33 -22.39
C VAL A 109 -20.02 10.72 -23.78
N ARG A 110 -20.68 9.56 -23.87
CA ARG A 110 -21.12 9.03 -25.15
C ARG A 110 -22.27 9.94 -25.60
N THR A 111 -21.96 10.87 -26.49
CA THR A 111 -22.94 11.52 -27.37
C THR A 111 -23.23 10.61 -28.54
#